data_AF-A0A497H5B5-F1
#
_entry.id   AF-A0A497H5B5-F1
#
_cell.length_a   1.000
_cell.length_b   1.000
_cell.length_c   1.000
_cell.angle_alpha   90.00
_cell.angle_beta   90.00
_cell.angle_gamma   90.00
#
_symmetry.space_group_name_H-M   'P 1'
#
loop_
_entity.id
_entity.type
_entity.pdbx_description
1 polymer ?
#
loop_
_entity_poly.entity_id
_entity_poly.type
_entity_poly.pdbx_seq_one_letter_code
_entity_poly.pdbx_strand_id
1 'polypeptide(L)' 'MEEDEILREKIRSMLTPDTIVCTTCLDTYKEEATCARCGTNMLSPEYTGKVYECPVCEKRYCEKCWNKLK' A
#
# COMPACT_ATOMS: atom_id res chain seq x y z
N MET A 1 6.30 14.77 -12.64
CA MET A 1 5.12 14.24 -13.36
C MET A 1 5.39 12.83 -13.88
N GLU A 2 6.24 12.63 -14.87
CA GLU A 2 6.53 11.28 -15.41
C GLU A 2 7.29 10.38 -14.42
N GLU A 3 8.23 10.95 -13.66
CA GLU A 3 8.97 10.22 -12.60
C GLU A 3 8.08 9.78 -11.42
N ASP A 4 7.09 10.59 -11.05
CA ASP A 4 6.16 10.28 -9.96
C ASP A 4 5.24 9.12 -10.33
N GLU A 5 4.87 9.04 -11.60
CA GLU A 5 4.00 7.99 -12.14
C GLU A 5 4.76 6.65 -12.22
N ILE A 6 6.01 6.67 -12.67
CA ILE A 6 6.94 5.53 -12.64
C ILE A 6 7.17 5.05 -11.20
N LEU A 7 7.31 5.97 -10.24
CA LEU A 7 7.46 5.64 -8.83
C LEU A 7 6.20 4.97 -8.28
N ARG A 8 5.01 5.50 -8.59
CA ARG A 8 3.72 4.93 -8.17
C ARG A 8 3.49 3.53 -8.75
N GLU A 9 3.85 3.29 -10.01
CA GLU A 9 3.76 1.96 -10.64
C GLU A 9 4.73 0.95 -10.04
N LYS A 10 5.97 1.37 -9.72
CA LYS A 10 6.92 0.54 -8.98
C LYS A 10 6.39 0.15 -7.60
N ILE A 11 5.78 1.10 -6.88
CA ILE A 11 5.19 0.84 -5.57
C ILE A 11 4.01 -0.14 -5.69
N ARG A 12 3.17 -0.05 -6.72
CA ARG A 12 2.08 -1.01 -6.96
C ARG A 12 2.61 -2.43 -7.21
N SER A 13 3.71 -2.57 -7.95
CA SER A 13 4.36 -3.86 -8.17
C SER A 13 5.05 -4.43 -6.92
N MET A 14 5.43 -3.61 -5.94
CA MET A 14 6.00 -4.07 -4.67
C MET A 14 4.95 -4.55 -3.66
N LEU A 15 3.68 -4.18 -3.86
CA LEU A 15 2.57 -4.54 -2.97
C LEU A 15 1.89 -5.88 -3.34
N THR A 16 2.43 -6.61 -4.32
CA THR A 16 2.04 -8.00 -4.55
C THR A 16 2.62 -8.92 -3.45
N PRO A 17 1.83 -9.82 -2.84
CA PRO A 17 2.23 -10.65 -1.71
C PRO A 17 3.52 -11.49 -1.90
N ASP A 18 3.92 -11.74 -3.15
CA ASP A 18 5.13 -12.51 -3.49
C ASP A 18 6.40 -11.65 -3.61
N THR A 19 6.30 -10.33 -3.37
CA THR A 19 7.43 -9.39 -3.47
C THR A 19 7.90 -8.98 -2.07
N ILE A 20 9.07 -9.46 -1.67
CA ILE A 20 9.71 -9.03 -0.42
C ILE A 20 10.29 -7.63 -0.61
N VAL A 21 9.93 -6.72 0.29
CA VAL A 21 10.43 -5.34 0.32
C VAL A 21 11.55 -5.25 1.37
N CYS A 22 12.69 -4.65 1.02
CA CYS A 22 13.79 -4.48 1.97
C CYS A 22 13.39 -3.53 3.12
N THR A 23 14.09 -3.63 4.26
CA THR A 23 13.83 -2.79 5.44
C THR A 23 13.88 -1.28 5.13
N THR A 24 14.80 -0.86 4.26
CA THR A 24 14.88 0.54 3.83
C THR A 24 13.62 1.00 3.11
N CYS A 25 13.12 0.23 2.13
CA CYS A 25 11.90 0.58 1.42
C CYS A 25 10.66 0.48 2.32
N LEU A 26 10.64 -0.46 3.27
CA LEU A 26 9.60 -0.58 4.29
C LEU A 26 9.46 0.69 5.13
N ASP A 27 10.59 1.29 5.52
CA ASP A 27 10.60 2.54 6.29
C ASP A 27 10.30 3.75 5.40
N THR A 28 10.90 3.83 4.20
CA THR A 28 10.70 4.95 3.28
C THR A 28 9.25 5.11 2.84
N TYR A 29 8.57 4.00 2.52
CA TYR A 29 7.19 4.03 1.98
C TYR A 29 6.12 3.69 3.01
N LYS A 30 6.49 3.73 4.30
CA LYS A 30 5.60 3.33 5.39
C LYS A 30 4.33 4.15 5.40
N GLU A 31 4.42 5.46 5.19
CA GLU A 31 3.26 6.37 5.27
C GLU A 31 2.30 6.13 4.11
N GLU A 32 2.82 5.93 2.90
CA GLU A 32 2.08 5.70 1.67
C GLU A 32 1.43 4.32 1.62
N ALA A 33 2.02 3.33 2.28
CA ALA A 33 1.48 1.99 2.40
C ALA A 33 0.70 1.73 3.69
N THR A 34 0.44 2.78 4.47
CA THR A 34 -0.37 2.66 5.68
C THR A 34 -1.85 2.78 5.35
N CYS A 35 -2.66 1.87 5.91
CA CYS A 35 -4.11 1.94 5.77
C CYS A 35 -4.62 3.23 6.43
N ALA A 36 -5.26 4.09 5.64
CA ALA A 36 -5.76 5.38 6.09
C ALA A 36 -6.84 5.30 7.19
N ARG A 37 -7.43 4.12 7.41
CA ARG A 37 -8.48 3.91 8.41
C ARG A 37 -7.96 3.31 9.72
N CYS A 38 -7.04 2.33 9.65
CA CYS A 38 -6.62 1.56 10.83
C CYS A 38 -5.12 1.60 11.12
N GLY A 39 -4.31 2.27 10.30
CA GLY A 39 -2.88 2.40 10.52
C GLY A 39 -2.05 1.15 10.22
N THR A 40 -2.65 0.08 9.69
CA THR A 40 -1.92 -1.13 9.33
C THR A 40 -0.96 -0.84 8.17
N ASN A 41 0.32 -1.16 8.35
CA ASN A 41 1.30 -1.12 7.28
C ASN A 41 1.09 -2.32 6.33
N MET A 42 0.71 -2.03 5.09
CA MET A 42 0.40 -3.03 4.07
C MET A 42 1.61 -3.44 3.23
N LEU A 43 2.78 -2.81 3.42
CA LEU A 43 4.06 -3.30 2.90
C LEU A 43 4.70 -4.34 3.84
N SER A 44 4.19 -4.48 5.07
CA SER A 44 4.75 -5.43 6.04
C SER A 44 4.78 -6.85 5.44
N PRO A 45 5.86 -7.62 5.59
CA PRO A 45 5.92 -9.01 5.14
C PRO A 45 4.88 -9.90 5.85
N GLU A 46 4.34 -9.46 6.99
CA GLU A 46 3.27 -10.16 7.70
C GLU A 46 1.86 -9.86 7.13
N TYR A 47 1.75 -8.88 6.22
CA TYR A 47 0.48 -8.50 5.63
C TYR A 47 0.17 -9.37 4.39
N THR A 48 -0.90 -10.18 4.49
CA THR A 48 -1.30 -11.12 3.44
C THR A 48 -2.57 -10.72 2.69
N GLY A 49 -3.13 -9.54 2.99
CA GLY A 49 -4.37 -9.06 2.40
C GLY A 49 -4.17 -8.28 1.09
N LYS A 50 -5.27 -7.96 0.41
CA LYS A 50 -5.24 -7.04 -0.75
C LYS A 50 -5.14 -5.58 -0.31
N VAL A 51 -4.53 -4.75 -1.15
CA VAL A 51 -4.49 -3.28 -0.96
C VAL A 51 -5.45 -2.63 -1.95
N TYR A 52 -6.29 -1.74 -1.45
CA TYR A 52 -7.26 -1.00 -2.24
C TYR A 52 -6.96 0.49 -2.19
N GLU A 53 -7.17 1.18 -3.31
CA GLU A 53 -6.98 2.63 -3.43
C GLU A 53 -8.34 3.26 -3.72
N CYS A 54 -8.72 4.28 -2.95
CA CYS A 54 -9.97 5.00 -3.19
C CYS A 54 -9.81 5.92 -4.39
N PRO A 55 -10.64 5.82 -5.44
CA PRO A 55 -10.51 6.64 -6.64
C PRO A 55 -10.83 8.12 -6.43
N VAL A 56 -11.39 8.50 -5.28
CA VAL A 56 -11.79 9.88 -4.97
C VAL A 56 -10.75 10.61 -4.13
N CYS A 57 -10.22 9.95 -3.10
CA CYS A 57 -9.27 10.57 -2.16
C CYS A 57 -7.84 10.04 -2.29
N GLU A 58 -7.58 9.11 -3.20
CA GLU A 58 -6.29 8.45 -3.45
C GLU A 58 -5.66 7.76 -2.24
N LYS A 59 -6.40 7.63 -1.13
CA LYS A 59 -5.93 6.94 0.07
C LYS A 59 -5.99 5.43 -0.10
N ARG A 60 -5.05 4.74 0.55
CA ARG A 60 -4.97 3.28 0.55
C ARG A 60 -5.60 2.66 1.78
N TYR A 61 -6.21 1.50 1.58
CA TYR A 61 -6.97 0.77 2.60
C TYR A 61 -6.64 -0.72 2.55
N CYS A 62 -6.51 -1.31 3.73
CA CYS A 62 -6.39 -2.76 3.85
C CYS A 62 -7.72 -3.43 3.50
N GLU A 63 -7.66 -4.68 3.04
CA GLU A 63 -8.83 -5.48 2.66
C GLU A 63 -9.93 -5.49 3.73
N LYS A 64 -9.55 -5.63 5.01
CA LYS A 64 -10.49 -5.61 6.13
C LYS A 64 -11.23 -4.29 6.27
N CYS A 65 -10.56 -3.16 6.05
CA CYS A 65 -11.18 -1.84 6.14
C CYS A 65 -12.02 -1.54 4.91
N TRP A 66 -11.56 -1.96 3.74
CA TRP A 66 -12.29 -1.80 2.48
C TRP A 66 -13.61 -2.57 2.47
N ASN A 67 -13.60 -3.83 2.91
CA ASN A 67 -14.81 -4.66 2.98
C ASN A 67 -15.87 -4.13 3.97
N LYS A 68 -15.50 -3.24 4.89
CA LYS A 68 -16.42 -2.56 5.81
C LYS A 68 -16.98 -1.23 5.26
N LEU A 69 -16.48 -0.78 4.11
CA LEU A 69 -16.96 0.43 3.42
C LEU A 69 -17.95 0.08 2.29
N LYS A 70 -18.00 -1.19 1.90
CA LYS A 70 -19.02 -1.77 1.01
C LYS A 70 -20.30 -2.02 1.80
#